data_AF-A0A2M8RUP7-F1
#
_entry.id   AF-A0A2M8RUP7-F1
#
_cell.length_a   1.000
_cell.length_b   1.000
_cell.length_c   1.000
_cell.angle_alpha   90.00
_cell.angle_beta   90.00
_cell.angle_gamma   90.00
#
_symmetry.space_group_name_H-M   'P 1'
#
loop_
_entity.id
_entity.type
_entity.pdbx_description
1 polymer ?
#
loop_
_entity_poly.entity_id
_entity_poly.type
_entity_poly.pdbx_seq_one_letter_code
_entity_poly.pdbx_strand_id
1 'polypeptide(L)'
;MTTKTNEILNQWQSTYGEFDATAKVSQEIKSTIDKHSESLNARQREALEMIATKMARILTGDPVYKDNWQDIAGYALLGGDLYSSSSIEKGMIKGRLE
;
A
#
# COMPACT_ATOMS: atom_id res chain seq x y z
N MET A 1 -1.11 2.53 -30.45
CA MET A 1 -0.79 2.16 -29.06
C MET A 1 -1.54 0.87 -28.75
N THR A 2 -0.83 -0.13 -28.25
CA THR A 2 -1.21 -1.55 -28.26
C THR A 2 -2.30 -1.89 -27.25
N THR A 3 -3.32 -2.64 -27.70
CA THR A 3 -4.54 -3.06 -26.99
C THR A 3 -4.31 -3.55 -25.55
N LYS A 4 -3.20 -4.25 -25.29
CA LYS A 4 -2.80 -4.71 -23.95
C LYS A 4 -2.67 -3.61 -22.91
N THR A 5 -2.16 -2.43 -23.28
CA THR A 5 -2.02 -1.31 -22.35
C THR A 5 -3.39 -0.80 -21.93
N ASN A 6 -4.34 -0.70 -22.86
CA ASN A 6 -5.69 -0.24 -22.57
C ASN A 6 -6.46 -1.25 -21.69
N GLU A 7 -6.28 -2.55 -21.92
CA GLU A 7 -6.86 -3.60 -21.08
C GLU A 7 -6.39 -3.47 -19.62
N ILE A 8 -5.09 -3.27 -19.40
CA ILE A 8 -4.50 -3.06 -18.08
C ILE A 8 -5.05 -1.78 -17.44
N LEU A 9 -5.13 -0.68 -18.19
CA LEU A 9 -5.66 0.59 -17.70
C LEU A 9 -7.13 0.47 -17.28
N ASN A 10 -7.96 -0.21 -18.08
CA ASN A 10 -9.37 -0.43 -17.76
C ASN A 10 -9.53 -1.28 -16.49
N GLN A 11 -8.73 -2.35 -16.36
CA GLN A 11 -8.73 -3.17 -15.15
C GLN A 11 -8.33 -2.33 -13.93
N TRP A 12 -7.24 -1.56 -14.03
CA TRP A 12 -6.79 -0.69 -12.94
C TRP A 12 -7.83 0.36 -12.56
N GLN A 13 -8.46 0.99 -13.54
CA GLN A 13 -9.50 2.00 -13.30
C GLN A 13 -10.69 1.37 -12.55
N SER A 14 -11.10 0.15 -12.91
CA SER A 14 -12.18 -0.56 -12.19
C SER A 14 -11.83 -0.92 -10.75
N THR A 15 -10.55 -1.15 -10.45
CA THR A 15 -10.08 -1.59 -9.12
C THR A 15 -9.65 -0.43 -8.22
N TYR A 16 -8.94 0.54 -8.78
CA TYR A 16 -8.26 1.62 -8.06
C TYR A 16 -8.90 2.99 -8.28
N GLY A 17 -9.97 3.06 -9.08
CA GLY A 17 -10.62 4.30 -9.47
C GLY A 17 -9.90 5.04 -10.59
N GLU A 18 -10.49 6.14 -11.02
CA GLU A 18 -9.87 7.08 -11.97
C GLU A 18 -8.53 7.58 -11.42
N PHE A 19 -7.48 7.52 -12.24
CA PHE A 19 -6.14 7.88 -11.80
C PHE A 19 -6.07 9.32 -11.25
N ASP A 20 -6.75 10.27 -11.89
CA ASP A 20 -6.75 11.68 -11.44
C ASP A 20 -7.41 11.85 -10.07
N ALA A 21 -8.50 11.13 -9.80
CA ALA A 21 -9.17 11.16 -8.50
C ALA A 21 -8.26 10.56 -7.42
N THR A 22 -7.68 9.39 -7.70
CA THR A 22 -6.75 8.71 -6.79
C THR A 22 -5.49 9.55 -6.53
N ALA A 23 -4.93 10.16 -7.57
CA ALA A 23 -3.79 11.05 -7.49
C ALA A 23 -4.11 12.24 -6.59
N LYS A 24 -5.23 12.94 -6.82
CA LYS A 24 -5.67 14.06 -6.00
C LYS A 24 -5.76 13.69 -4.51
N VAL A 25 -6.53 12.66 -4.18
CA VAL A 25 -6.74 12.22 -2.79
C VAL A 25 -5.41 11.80 -2.15
N SER A 26 -4.58 11.04 -2.86
CA SER A 26 -3.29 10.60 -2.33
C SER A 26 -2.35 11.76 -2.03
N GLN A 27 -2.30 12.78 -2.89
CA GLN A 27 -1.46 13.96 -2.70
C GLN A 27 -1.96 14.85 -1.55
N GLU A 28 -3.27 14.96 -1.35
CA GLU A 28 -3.85 15.67 -0.20
C GLU A 28 -3.43 15.02 1.14
N ILE A 29 -3.48 13.68 1.24
CA ILE A 29 -3.04 12.96 2.43
C ILE A 29 -1.52 13.09 2.61
N LYS A 30 -0.73 12.91 1.54
CA LYS A 30 0.73 13.04 1.57
C LYS A 30 1.19 14.44 1.95
N SER A 31 0.48 15.50 1.54
CA SER A 31 0.77 16.86 1.98
C SER A 31 0.68 17.01 3.50
N THR A 32 -0.22 16.28 4.15
CA THR A 32 -0.31 16.27 5.62
C THR A 32 0.88 15.53 6.25
N ILE A 33 1.29 14.40 5.67
CA ILE A 33 2.48 13.66 6.12
C ILE A 33 3.73 14.53 6.00
N ASP A 34 3.92 15.17 4.84
CA ASP A 34 5.09 15.99 4.54
C ASP A 34 5.27 17.13 5.56
N LYS A 35 4.19 17.85 5.87
CA LYS A 35 4.15 18.92 6.88
C LYS A 35 4.56 18.48 8.30
N HIS A 36 4.53 17.19 8.60
CA HIS A 36 4.83 16.64 9.93
C HIS A 36 5.96 15.60 9.89
N SER A 37 6.78 15.61 8.83
CA SER A 37 7.77 14.57 8.59
C SER A 37 9.12 14.79 9.27
N GLU A 38 9.30 15.89 10.03
CA GLU A 38 10.59 16.28 10.64
C GLU A 38 11.21 15.20 11.53
N SER A 39 10.38 14.43 12.24
CA SER A 39 10.83 13.35 13.12
C SER A 39 10.89 11.97 12.44
N LEU A 40 10.51 11.88 11.17
CA LEU A 40 10.42 10.61 10.45
C LEU A 40 11.75 10.30 9.75
N ASN A 41 12.23 9.07 9.90
CA ASN A 41 13.26 8.56 9.02
C ASN A 41 12.67 8.18 7.64
N ALA A 42 13.55 7.93 6.66
CA ALA A 42 13.13 7.61 5.29
C ALA A 42 12.18 6.41 5.20
N ARG A 43 12.40 5.37 6.02
CA ARG A 43 11.54 4.16 6.06
C ARG A 43 10.14 4.51 6.55
N GLN A 44 10.03 5.28 7.63
CA GLN A 44 8.74 5.67 8.20
C GLN A 44 7.97 6.58 7.25
N ARG A 45 8.65 7.55 6.62
CA ARG A 45 8.05 8.45 5.63
C ARG A 45 7.52 7.69 4.42
N GLU A 46 8.33 6.81 3.84
CA GLU A 46 7.92 5.96 2.71
C GLU A 46 6.70 5.09 3.07
N ALA A 47 6.71 4.45 4.24
CA ALA A 47 5.59 3.63 4.69
C ALA A 47 4.28 4.42 4.79
N LEU A 48 4.32 5.63 5.36
CA LEU A 48 3.15 6.51 5.45
C LEU A 48 2.66 6.96 4.07
N GLU A 49 3.57 7.31 3.16
CA GLU A 49 3.20 7.70 1.79
C GLU A 49 2.58 6.54 1.00
N MET A 50 3.05 5.31 1.20
CA MET A 50 2.47 4.12 0.60
C MET A 50 1.09 3.81 1.18
N ILE A 51 0.90 3.92 2.50
CA ILE A 51 -0.40 3.82 3.16
C ILE A 51 -1.38 4.86 2.60
N ALA A 52 -0.96 6.12 2.50
CA ALA A 52 -1.78 7.20 1.92
C ALA A 52 -2.24 6.88 0.49
N THR A 53 -1.37 6.27 -0.31
CA THR A 53 -1.70 5.84 -1.67
C THR A 53 -2.77 4.74 -1.68
N LYS A 54 -2.73 3.78 -0.75
CA LYS A 54 -3.75 2.72 -0.64
C LYS A 54 -5.07 3.25 -0.11
N MET A 55 -5.03 4.17 0.86
CA MET A 55 -6.23 4.88 1.32
C MET A 55 -6.93 5.60 0.16
N ALA A 56 -6.17 6.30 -0.68
CA ALA A 56 -6.74 6.95 -1.86
C ALA A 56 -7.43 5.96 -2.80
N ARG A 57 -6.78 4.82 -3.13
CA ARG A 57 -7.37 3.77 -3.97
C ARG A 57 -8.65 3.17 -3.41
N ILE A 58 -8.76 3.04 -2.08
CA ILE A 58 -9.98 2.57 -1.41
C ILE A 58 -11.09 3.61 -1.53
N LEU A 59 -10.76 4.91 -1.41
CA LEU A 59 -11.74 6.00 -1.45
C LEU A 59 -12.28 6.29 -2.85
N THR A 60 -11.49 6.02 -3.89
CA THR A 60 -11.82 6.36 -5.28
C THR A 60 -12.12 5.14 -6.15
N GLY A 61 -11.73 3.94 -5.71
CA GLY A 61 -11.90 2.68 -6.43
C GLY A 61 -12.83 1.70 -5.71
N ASP A 62 -12.49 0.41 -5.77
CA ASP A 62 -13.24 -0.65 -5.10
C ASP A 62 -12.81 -0.81 -3.63
N PRO A 63 -13.65 -0.42 -2.65
CA PRO A 63 -13.29 -0.51 -1.24
C PRO A 63 -13.23 -1.95 -0.71
N VAL A 64 -13.81 -2.94 -1.42
CA VAL A 64 -13.74 -4.35 -1.02
C VAL A 64 -12.52 -5.08 -1.58
N TYR A 65 -11.69 -4.40 -2.39
CA TYR A 65 -10.44 -4.96 -2.92
C TYR A 65 -9.41 -5.17 -1.79
N LYS A 66 -9.29 -6.43 -1.36
CA LYS A 66 -8.54 -6.84 -0.15
C LYS A 66 -7.07 -6.46 -0.18
N ASP A 67 -6.42 -6.46 -1.34
CA ASP A 67 -4.98 -6.21 -1.43
C ASP A 67 -4.63 -4.79 -0.94
N ASN A 68 -5.49 -3.78 -1.17
CA ASN A 68 -5.23 -2.43 -0.65
C ASN A 68 -5.16 -2.42 0.88
N TRP A 69 -6.01 -3.18 1.55
CA TRP A 69 -6.02 -3.31 3.01
C TRP A 69 -4.83 -4.11 3.53
N GLN A 70 -4.47 -5.20 2.84
CA GLN A 70 -3.30 -6.01 3.16
C GLN A 70 -2.00 -5.22 3.01
N ASP A 71 -1.90 -4.42 1.95
CA ASP A 71 -0.77 -3.51 1.71
C ASP A 71 -0.62 -2.50 2.85
N ILE A 72 -1.72 -1.89 3.31
CA ILE A 72 -1.69 -0.96 4.46
C ILE A 72 -1.11 -1.65 5.70
N ALA A 73 -1.57 -2.86 6.01
CA ALA A 73 -1.05 -3.62 7.13
C ALA A 73 0.44 -3.94 6.97
N GLY A 74 0.86 -4.35 5.77
CA GLY A 74 2.25 -4.64 5.44
C GLY A 74 3.16 -3.43 5.59
N TYR A 75 2.78 -2.28 5.05
CA TYR A 75 3.56 -1.04 5.19
C TYR A 75 3.61 -0.54 6.62
N ALA A 76 2.55 -0.72 7.41
CA ALA A 76 2.58 -0.38 8.84
C ALA A 76 3.59 -1.25 9.60
N LEU A 77 3.64 -2.56 9.32
CA LEU A 77 4.60 -3.48 9.91
C LEU A 77 6.04 -3.10 9.53
N LEU A 78 6.30 -2.85 8.25
CA LEU A 78 7.62 -2.48 7.74
C LEU A 78 8.07 -1.10 8.26
N GLY A 79 7.17 -0.10 8.25
CA GLY A 79 7.45 1.26 8.69
C GLY A 79 7.77 1.36 10.18
N GLY A 80 7.03 0.60 11.00
CA GLY A 80 7.25 0.52 12.44
C GLY A 80 8.34 -0.46 12.87
N ASP A 81 8.98 -1.18 11.93
CA ASP A 81 9.92 -2.27 12.23
C ASP A 81 9.32 -3.32 13.19
N LEU A 82 8.01 -3.57 13.07
CA LEU A 82 7.24 -4.43 13.97
C LEU A 82 7.22 -5.90 13.51
N TYR A 83 7.80 -6.17 12.36
CA TYR A 83 7.94 -7.51 11.81
C TYR A 83 9.34 -8.05 12.15
N SER A 84 9.39 -9.19 12.84
CA SER A 84 10.63 -9.94 13.04
C SER A 84 10.69 -11.11 12.06
N SER A 85 11.76 -11.17 11.26
CA SER A 85 12.08 -12.30 10.40
C SER A 85 12.24 -13.63 11.17
N SER A 86 12.49 -13.58 12.49
CA SER A 86 12.62 -14.79 13.33
C SER A 86 11.30 -15.54 13.55
N SER A 87 10.16 -14.90 13.26
CA SER A 87 8.84 -15.53 13.31
C SER A 87 8.57 -16.42 12.09
N ILE A 88 9.27 -16.21 10.96
CA ILE A 88 9.16 -17.07 9.77
C ILE A 88 9.95 -18.37 9.95
N GLU A 89 11.14 -18.33 10.60
CA GLU A 89 11.93 -19.54 10.85
C GLU A 89 11.23 -20.54 11.79
N LYS A 90 10.54 -20.06 12.83
CA LYS A 90 9.82 -20.95 13.77
C LYS A 90 8.58 -21.62 13.15
N GLY A 91 8.01 -21.04 12.09
CA GLY A 91 6.86 -21.61 11.37
C GLY A 91 7.25 -22.63 10.29
N MET A 92 8.41 -22.46 9.64
CA MET A 92 8.85 -23.35 8.56
C MET A 92 9.45 -24.68 9.06
N ILE A 93 9.96 -24.75 10.30
CA ILE A 93 10.55 -25.99 10.82
C ILE A 93 9.49 -26.98 11.34
N LYS A 94 8.26 -26.53 11.68
CA LYS A 94 7.23 -27.41 12.27
C LYS A 94 6.42 -28.21 11.23
N GLY A 95 6.53 -27.92 9.93
CA GLY A 95 5.70 -28.53 8.87
C GLY A 95 6.40 -29.47 7.91
N ARG A 96 7.65 -29.89 8.18
CA ARG A 96 8.46 -30.70 7.23
C ARG A 96 9.00 -32.01 7.82
N LEU A 97 8.38 -32.52 8.88
CA LEU A 97 8.75 -33.81 9.50
C LEU A 97 7.54 -34.75 9.71
N GLU A 98 6.51 -34.66 8.87
CA GLU A 98 5.49 -35.71 8.73
C GLU A 98 5.50 -36.28 7.31
#